data_AF-A0A1B2EVQ5-F1
#
_entry.id   AF-A0A1B2EVQ5-F1
#
_cell.length_a   1.000
_cell.length_b   1.000
_cell.length_c   1.000
_cell.angle_alpha   90.00
_cell.angle_beta   90.00
_cell.angle_gamma   90.00
#
_symmetry.space_group_name_H-M   'P 1'
#
loop_
_entity.id
_entity.type
_entity.pdbx_description
1 polymer ?
#
loop_
_entity_poly.entity_id
_entity_poly.type
_entity_poly.pdbx_seq_one_letter_code
_entity_poly.pdbx_strand_id
1 'polypeptide(L)'
;MPGWLAKREEQIKVFSLPSYSPELSPGEGLNADLKQAVTRKSPARSKHELKRTVISYMRRLAKLPERIRSYFGRQTFRYAA
;
A
#
# COMPACT_ATOMS: atom_id res chain seq x y z
N MET A 1 -16.40 12.94 -9.65
CA MET A 1 -15.66 12.84 -8.38
C MET A 1 -16.66 12.88 -7.23
N PRO A 2 -16.56 12.01 -6.19
CA PRO A 2 -17.41 12.08 -5.01
C PRO A 2 -17.46 13.50 -4.41
N GLY A 3 -18.62 13.94 -3.93
CA GLY A 3 -18.79 15.32 -3.44
C GLY A 3 -17.87 15.72 -2.27
N TRP A 4 -17.31 14.75 -1.55
CA TRP A 4 -16.27 15.00 -0.54
C TRP A 4 -14.92 15.42 -1.15
N LEU A 5 -14.53 14.81 -2.27
CA LEU A 5 -13.29 15.14 -2.99
C LEU A 5 -13.39 16.49 -3.69
N ALA A 6 -14.53 16.80 -4.31
CA ALA A 6 -14.75 18.08 -5.00
C ALA A 6 -14.56 19.30 -4.08
N LYS A 7 -14.88 19.16 -2.79
CA LYS A 7 -14.67 20.23 -1.78
C LYS A 7 -13.22 20.38 -1.32
N ARG A 8 -12.29 19.57 -1.84
CA ARG A 8 -10.88 19.44 -1.37
C ARG A 8 -9.88 19.41 -2.52
N GLU A 9 -10.27 19.84 -3.72
CA GLU A 9 -9.40 19.78 -4.90
C GLU A 9 -8.09 20.55 -4.70
N GLU A 10 -8.10 21.65 -3.94
CA GLU A 10 -6.89 22.41 -3.59
C GLU A 10 -5.94 21.66 -2.63
N GLN A 11 -6.43 20.68 -1.87
CA GLN A 11 -5.67 19.96 -0.85
C GLN A 11 -5.28 18.53 -1.29
N ILE A 12 -6.07 17.94 -2.19
CA ILE A 12 -5.94 16.53 -2.58
C ILE A 12 -5.96 16.44 -4.10
N LYS A 13 -4.77 16.21 -4.67
CA LYS A 13 -4.65 15.85 -6.09
C LYS A 13 -4.90 14.35 -6.27
N VAL A 14 -5.88 14.03 -7.10
CA VAL A 14 -6.21 12.64 -7.45
C VAL A 14 -5.50 12.26 -8.75
N PHE A 15 -4.85 11.09 -8.77
CA PHE A 15 -4.25 10.51 -9.95
C PHE A 15 -5.06 9.29 -10.38
N SER A 16 -5.55 9.30 -11.62
CA SER A 16 -6.30 8.16 -12.17
C SER A 16 -5.35 7.05 -12.60
N LEU A 17 -5.64 5.83 -12.17
CA LEU A 17 -5.00 4.63 -12.67
C LEU A 17 -5.75 4.13 -13.92
N PRO A 18 -5.06 3.61 -14.94
CA PRO A 18 -5.73 2.91 -16.01
C PRO A 18 -6.49 1.70 -15.47
N SER A 19 -7.68 1.44 -16.02
CA SER A 19 -8.49 0.28 -15.66
C SER A 19 -7.71 -1.03 -15.88
N TYR A 20 -7.82 -1.98 -14.95
CA TYR A 20 -7.21 -3.32 -15.00
C TYR A 20 -5.68 -3.40 -14.90
N SER A 21 -5.03 -2.49 -14.16
CA SER A 21 -3.59 -2.61 -13.93
C SER A 21 -3.21 -2.61 -12.43
N PRO A 22 -3.63 -3.63 -11.65
CA PRO A 22 -3.28 -3.74 -10.22
C PRO A 22 -1.77 -3.77 -9.96
N GLU A 23 -0.99 -4.30 -10.91
CA GLU A 23 0.48 -4.29 -10.94
C GLU A 23 1.10 -2.87 -11.02
N LEU A 24 0.25 -1.86 -11.26
CA LEU A 24 0.60 -0.44 -11.34
C LEU A 24 0.18 0.36 -10.09
N SER A 25 -0.25 -0.30 -9.01
CA SER A 25 -0.38 0.34 -7.70
C SER A 25 0.82 0.05 -6.78
N PRO A 26 1.50 1.07 -6.23
CA PRO A 26 2.49 0.90 -5.15
C PRO A 26 1.94 0.09 -3.96
N GLY A 27 0.63 0.16 -3.74
CA GLY A 27 -0.07 -0.62 -2.71
C GLY A 27 -0.04 -2.13 -2.96
N GLU A 28 0.10 -2.58 -4.20
CA GLU A 28 0.24 -4.01 -4.49
C GLU A 28 1.60 -4.55 -4.03
N GLY A 29 2.68 -3.79 -4.26
CA GLY A 29 4.01 -4.12 -3.74
C GLY A 29 4.05 -4.19 -2.21
N LEU A 30 3.40 -3.24 -1.55
CA LEU A 30 3.19 -3.26 -0.09
C LEU A 30 2.40 -4.51 0.36
N ASN A 31 1.32 -4.85 -0.36
CA ASN A 31 0.50 -6.01 -0.03
C ASN A 31 1.23 -7.34 -0.24
N ALA A 32 2.07 -7.46 -1.28
CA ALA A 32 2.91 -8.63 -1.52
C ALA A 32 3.91 -8.83 -0.38
N ASP A 33 4.58 -7.76 0.03
CA ASP A 33 5.51 -7.72 1.16
C ASP A 33 4.82 -8.09 2.48
N LEU A 34 3.63 -7.54 2.75
CA LEU A 34 2.83 -7.86 3.93
C LEU A 34 2.43 -9.34 3.93
N LYS A 35 1.89 -9.85 2.81
CA LYS A 35 1.47 -11.25 2.67
C LYS A 35 2.65 -12.17 2.95
N GLN A 36 3.81 -11.89 2.35
CA GLN A 36 5.03 -12.67 2.59
C GLN A 36 5.48 -12.61 4.06
N ALA A 37 5.44 -11.44 4.70
CA ALA A 37 5.85 -11.28 6.08
C ALA A 37 4.90 -11.99 7.08
N VAL A 38 3.61 -12.04 6.76
CA VAL A 38 2.60 -12.73 7.58
C VAL A 38 2.68 -14.25 7.36
N THR A 39 2.87 -14.74 6.14
CA THR A 39 2.92 -16.18 5.85
C THR A 39 4.23 -16.86 6.27
N ARG A 40 5.32 -16.10 6.43
CA ARG A 40 6.58 -16.63 7.00
C ARG A 40 6.52 -16.94 8.50
N LYS A 41 5.50 -16.43 9.19
CA LYS A 41 5.27 -16.72 10.62
C LYS A 41 4.30 -17.88 10.76
N SER A 42 4.24 -18.47 11.94
CA SER A 42 3.17 -19.41 12.29
C SER A 42 1.80 -18.81 11.91
N PRO A 43 0.92 -19.57 11.25
CA PRO A 43 -0.37 -19.06 10.83
C PRO A 43 -1.15 -18.50 12.02
N ALA A 44 -1.67 -17.29 11.87
CA ALA A 44 -2.53 -16.70 12.89
C ALA A 44 -3.79 -17.56 13.06
N ARG A 45 -4.09 -17.96 14.30
CA ARG A 45 -5.25 -18.82 14.63
C ARG A 45 -6.51 -18.01 14.99
N SER A 46 -6.40 -16.68 14.96
CA SER A 46 -7.52 -15.78 15.22
C SER A 46 -7.40 -14.47 14.43
N LYS A 47 -8.54 -13.81 14.21
CA LYS A 47 -8.60 -12.46 13.62
C LYS A 47 -7.79 -11.44 14.42
N HIS A 48 -7.78 -11.57 15.75
CA HIS A 48 -7.04 -10.67 16.63
C HIS A 48 -5.52 -10.82 16.44
N GLU A 49 -5.02 -12.04 16.36
CA GLU A 49 -3.61 -12.34 16.12
C GLU A 49 -3.15 -11.88 14.72
N LEU A 50 -3.99 -12.10 13.70
CA LEU A 50 -3.73 -11.59 12.36
C LEU A 50 -3.63 -10.06 12.35
N LYS A 51 -4.60 -9.37 12.97
CA LYS A 51 -4.61 -7.91 13.09
C LYS A 51 -3.35 -7.41 13.80
N ARG A 52 -2.94 -8.04 14.91
CA ARG A 52 -1.73 -7.68 15.65
C ARG A 52 -0.48 -7.82 14.79
N THR A 53 -0.38 -8.89 14.03
CA THR A 53 0.76 -9.15 13.13
C THR A 53 0.84 -8.11 12.01
N VAL A 54 -0.29 -7.81 11.37
CA VAL A 54 -0.37 -6.77 10.32
C VAL A 54 0.01 -5.40 10.88
N ILE A 55 -0.54 -4.99 12.02
CA ILE A 55 -0.23 -3.70 12.65
C ILE A 55 1.26 -3.60 13.01
N SER A 56 1.82 -4.67 13.60
CA SER A 56 3.25 -4.72 13.95
C SER A 56 4.14 -4.55 12.72
N TYR A 57 3.80 -5.25 11.63
CA TYR A 57 4.50 -5.11 10.35
C TYR A 57 4.43 -3.68 9.81
N MET A 58 3.23 -3.09 9.75
CA MET A 58 3.05 -1.72 9.24
C MET A 58 3.79 -0.67 10.09
N ARG A 59 3.79 -0.82 11.42
CA ARG A 59 4.56 0.06 12.32
C ARG A 59 6.07 -0.04 12.12
N ARG A 60 6.59 -1.23 11.80
CA ARG A 60 8.01 -1.41 11.45
C ARG A 60 8.29 -0.78 10.09
N LEU A 61 7.43 -1.02 9.09
CA LEU A 61 7.59 -0.49 7.75
C LEU A 61 7.56 1.05 7.73
N ALA A 62 6.70 1.68 8.54
CA ALA A 62 6.64 3.13 8.71
C ALA A 62 7.98 3.76 9.16
N LYS A 63 8.87 2.98 9.78
CA LYS A 63 10.21 3.42 10.22
C LYS A 63 11.29 3.21 9.15
N LEU A 64 10.93 2.72 7.96
CA LEU A 64 11.86 2.39 6.87
C LEU A 64 11.53 3.24 5.63
N PRO A 65 11.87 4.54 5.62
CA PRO A 65 11.51 5.45 4.54
C PRO A 65 12.01 4.99 3.16
N GLU A 66 13.24 4.43 3.09
CA GLU A 66 13.78 3.90 1.83
C GLU A 66 12.95 2.72 1.29
N ARG A 67 12.45 1.85 2.18
CA ARG A 67 11.59 0.74 1.76
C ARG A 67 10.26 1.26 1.23
N ILE A 68 9.68 2.27 1.89
CA ILE A 68 8.44 2.90 1.43
C ILE A 68 8.64 3.53 0.04
N ARG A 69 9.73 4.30 -0.15
CA ARG A 69 10.06 4.90 -1.44
C ARG A 69 10.26 3.86 -2.54
N SER A 70 10.81 2.69 -2.23
CA SER A 70 11.02 1.62 -3.21
C SER A 70 9.72 1.10 -3.84
N TYR A 71 8.57 1.21 -3.14
CA TYR A 71 7.28 0.87 -3.73
C TYR A 71 6.84 1.84 -4.83
N PHE A 72 7.34 3.07 -4.82
CA PHE A 72 7.06 4.08 -5.86
C PHE A 72 8.08 4.05 -7.00
N GLY A 73 9.24 3.42 -6.79
CA GLY A 73 10.36 3.41 -7.73
C GLY A 73 10.38 2.25 -8.74
N ARG A 74 9.42 1.32 -8.71
CA ARG A 74 9.35 0.26 -9.74
C ARG A 74 8.91 0.88 -11.06
N GLN A 75 9.56 0.45 -12.14
CA GLN A 75 9.47 1.01 -13.49
C GLN A 75 8.05 1.00 -14.08
N THR A 76 7.17 0.20 -13.50
CA THR A 76 5.74 0.07 -13.85
C THR A 76 4.86 1.21 -13.31
N PHE A 77 5.33 2.10 -12.43
CA PHE A 77 4.50 3.16 -11.84
C PHE A 77 4.62 4.54 -12.52
N ARG A 78 5.25 4.62 -13.70
CA ARG A 78 5.40 5.86 -14.49
C ARG A 78 4.12 6.27 -15.24
N TYR A 79 3.00 6.43 -14.52
CA TYR A 79 1.76 6.95 -15.12
C TYR A 79 1.44 8.39 -14.69
N ALA A 80 2.33 9.02 -13.91
CA ALA A 80 2.23 10.43 -13.51
C ALA A 80 3.46 11.24 -14.01
N ALA A 81 3.84 11.03 -15.27
CA ALA A 81 4.74 11.93 -16.00
C ALA A 81 3.93 13.05 -16.65
#